data_AF-A0A0F9JFS4-F1
#
_entry.id   AF-A0A0F9JFS4-F1
#
_cell.length_a   1.000
_cell.length_b   1.000
_cell.length_c   1.000
_cell.angle_alpha   90.00
_cell.angle_beta   90.00
_cell.angle_gamma   90.00
#
_symmetry.space_group_name_H-M   'P 1'
#
loop_
_entity.id
_entity.type
_entity.pdbx_description
1 polymer ?
#
loop_
_entity_poly.entity_id
_entity_poly.type
_entity_poly.pdbx_seq_one_letter_code
_entity_poly.pdbx_strand_id
1 'polypeptide(L)'
;MDDDIQFANMDSWRGSGGGKYELTFKQIVLTHLNRCVVNGSVEFHGGYWNKKSAGQYMSEEIYIHNSREVYCNSVKMLRALLLGYFDKKIIDEDKKINEDITKAFEDYEKDKDKNARGKYYEKKVELYIKLFESLVILSKRLNFFQEIEEDEYL
;
A
#
# COMPACT_ATOMS: atom_id res chain seq x y z
N MET A 1 11.53 -14.53 34.21
CA MET A 1 10.79 -13.27 34.01
C MET A 1 10.24 -13.40 32.61
N ASP A 2 9.00 -13.86 32.52
CA ASP A 2 8.28 -13.94 31.25
C ASP A 2 7.76 -12.54 30.95
N ASP A 3 8.37 -11.88 29.97
CA ASP A 3 7.87 -10.63 29.42
C ASP A 3 6.66 -10.96 28.54
N ASP A 4 5.48 -10.98 29.17
CA ASP A 4 4.20 -11.00 28.47
C ASP A 4 4.11 -9.76 27.56
N ILE A 5 4.32 -9.98 26.26
CA ILE A 5 4.09 -8.98 25.23
C ILE A 5 2.59 -8.69 25.20
N GLN A 6 2.18 -7.66 25.95
CA GLN A 6 0.84 -7.11 25.85
C GLN A 6 0.72 -6.36 24.53
N PHE A 7 0.06 -6.98 23.55
CA PHE A 7 -0.38 -6.29 22.34
C PHE A 7 -1.35 -5.18 22.75
N ALA A 8 -0.93 -3.93 22.59
CA ALA A 8 -1.79 -2.78 22.80
C ALA A 8 -3.04 -2.95 21.91
N ASN A 9 -4.20 -2.94 22.56
CA ASN A 9 -5.49 -3.14 21.92
C ASN A 9 -5.70 -2.04 20.85
N MET A 10 -5.71 -2.44 19.57
CA MET A 10 -5.83 -1.55 18.40
C MET A 10 -7.18 -0.80 18.34
N ASP A 11 -8.10 -1.08 19.25
CA ASP A 11 -9.42 -0.47 19.36
C ASP A 11 -9.41 1.03 19.72
N SER A 12 -8.27 1.59 20.15
CA SER A 12 -8.16 3.02 20.48
C SER A 12 -8.21 3.97 19.27
N TRP A 13 -8.19 3.46 18.03
CA TRP A 13 -8.36 4.25 16.79
C TRP A 13 -9.78 4.18 16.22
N ARG A 14 -10.81 3.95 17.04
CA ARG A 14 -12.21 4.17 16.62
C ARG A 14 -12.74 5.42 17.29
N GLY A 15 -12.64 6.55 16.57
CA GLY A 15 -13.34 7.77 16.93
C GLY A 15 -14.84 7.51 17.07
N SER A 16 -15.38 7.91 18.22
CA SER A 16 -16.77 8.26 18.53
C SER A 16 -17.84 7.70 17.57
N GLY A 17 -18.23 6.45 17.78
CA GLY A 17 -19.33 5.82 17.05
C GLY A 17 -19.51 4.38 17.51
N GLY A 18 -20.25 4.18 18.60
CA GLY A 18 -20.53 2.86 19.16
C GLY A 18 -21.15 1.94 18.10
N GLY A 19 -20.55 0.77 17.91
CA GLY A 19 -21.03 -0.23 16.97
C GLY A 19 -20.35 -1.57 17.23
N LYS A 20 -21.16 -2.54 17.63
CA LYS A 20 -20.90 -3.91 18.11
C LYS A 20 -20.17 -4.85 17.11
N TYR A 21 -19.45 -4.31 16.13
CA TYR A 21 -18.87 -5.08 15.03
C TYR A 21 -17.34 -5.03 15.07
N GLU A 22 -16.75 -6.15 15.49
CA GLU A 22 -15.33 -6.45 15.34
C GLU A 22 -14.92 -6.28 13.87
N LEU A 23 -13.75 -5.67 13.64
CA LEU A 23 -13.24 -5.44 12.29
C LEU A 23 -12.89 -6.81 11.66
N THR A 24 -13.61 -7.24 10.63
CA THR A 24 -13.34 -8.53 9.99
C THR A 24 -12.07 -8.44 9.12
N PHE A 25 -11.37 -9.56 8.94
CA PHE A 25 -10.20 -9.61 8.04
C PHE A 25 -10.53 -9.14 6.63
N LYS A 26 -11.72 -9.49 6.12
CA LYS A 26 -12.26 -9.00 4.84
C LYS A 26 -12.34 -7.47 4.81
N GLN A 27 -12.86 -6.82 5.86
CA GLN A 27 -12.92 -5.36 5.96
C GLN A 27 -11.52 -4.73 5.99
N ILE A 28 -10.55 -5.35 6.66
CA ILE A 28 -9.15 -4.91 6.66
C ILE A 28 -8.60 -4.94 5.23
N VAL A 29 -8.74 -6.06 4.53
CA VAL A 29 -8.24 -6.20 3.16
C VAL A 29 -8.89 -5.19 2.21
N LEU A 30 -10.22 -5.03 2.26
CA LEU A 30 -10.94 -4.05 1.45
C LEU A 30 -10.51 -2.61 1.74
N THR A 31 -10.24 -2.28 3.01
CA THR A 31 -9.70 -0.97 3.40
C THR A 31 -8.32 -0.73 2.78
N HIS A 32 -7.46 -1.74 2.78
CA HIS A 32 -6.12 -1.64 2.17
C HIS A 32 -6.16 -1.61 0.64
N LEU A 33 -7.09 -2.33 0.01
CA LEU A 33 -7.37 -2.22 -1.42
C LEU A 33 -7.77 -0.78 -1.79
N ASN A 34 -8.73 -0.20 -1.05
CA ASN A 34 -9.14 1.18 -1.26
C ASN A 34 -7.97 2.17 -1.08
N ARG A 35 -7.12 1.98 -0.06
CA ARG A 35 -5.91 2.80 0.14
C ARG A 35 -4.96 2.75 -1.07
N CYS A 36 -4.77 1.57 -1.67
CA CYS A 36 -3.96 1.45 -2.89
C CYS A 36 -4.57 2.25 -4.05
N VAL A 37 -5.89 2.15 -4.25
CA VAL A 37 -6.61 2.90 -5.29
C VAL A 37 -6.49 4.41 -5.07
N VAL A 38 -6.75 4.90 -3.86
CA VAL A 38 -6.65 6.33 -3.54
C VAL A 38 -5.24 6.85 -3.79
N ASN A 39 -4.21 6.14 -3.32
CA ASN A 39 -2.82 6.54 -3.51
C ASN A 39 -2.34 6.39 -4.96
N GLY A 40 -2.96 5.51 -5.75
CA GLY A 40 -2.65 5.31 -7.16
C GLY A 40 -3.41 6.25 -8.10
N SER A 41 -4.43 6.95 -7.61
CA SER A 41 -5.27 7.87 -8.40
C SER A 41 -4.78 9.32 -8.43
N VAL A 42 -3.62 9.60 -7.82
CA VAL A 42 -3.00 10.94 -7.79
C VAL A 42 -1.85 11.04 -8.78
N GLU A 43 -1.41 12.26 -9.08
CA GLU A 43 -0.22 12.48 -9.90
C GLU A 43 1.05 12.01 -9.17
N PHE A 44 1.92 11.29 -9.89
CA PHE A 44 3.14 10.72 -9.33
C PHE A 44 4.33 11.68 -9.33
N HIS A 45 4.64 12.25 -8.18
CA HIS A 45 5.75 13.18 -7.98
C HIS A 45 6.76 12.68 -6.93
N GLY A 46 8.00 13.19 -7.03
CA GLY A 46 9.00 13.02 -5.98
C GLY A 46 8.62 13.80 -4.72
N GLY A 47 9.29 13.52 -3.59
CA GLY A 47 9.09 14.29 -2.36
C GLY A 47 9.79 15.66 -2.45
N TYR A 48 9.18 16.69 -1.89
CA TYR A 48 9.72 18.05 -1.90
C TYR A 48 9.24 18.87 -0.70
N TRP A 49 9.98 19.91 -0.35
CA TRP A 49 9.57 20.89 0.65
C TRP A 49 8.77 21.99 -0.01
N ASN A 50 7.56 22.23 0.48
CA ASN A 50 6.72 23.34 0.04
C ASN A 50 6.74 24.44 1.10
N LYS A 51 7.03 25.68 0.69
CA LYS A 51 7.00 26.84 1.60
C LYS A 51 5.67 27.57 1.40
N LYS A 52 4.82 27.58 2.42
CA LYS A 52 3.62 28.42 2.43
C LYS A 52 3.89 29.67 3.27
N SER A 53 3.50 30.83 2.76
CA SER A 53 3.51 32.05 3.57
C SER A 53 2.36 31.98 4.56
N ALA A 54 2.69 31.99 5.85
CA ALA A 54 1.75 32.05 6.97
C ALA A 54 1.71 33.48 7.53
N GLY A 55 1.42 34.45 6.65
CA GLY A 55 1.37 35.87 6.98
C GLY A 55 2.66 36.65 6.63
N GLN A 56 2.67 37.93 6.98
CA GLN A 56 3.65 38.93 6.50
C GLN A 56 5.11 38.67 6.93
N TYR A 57 5.34 37.84 7.96
CA TYR A 57 6.68 37.56 8.50
C TYR A 57 6.95 36.10 8.87
N MET A 58 6.03 35.16 8.56
CA MET A 58 6.24 33.74 8.85
C MET A 58 6.09 32.88 7.59
N SER A 59 7.07 32.00 7.36
CA SER A 59 6.99 30.94 6.36
C SER A 59 6.90 29.60 7.07
N GLU A 60 5.89 28.82 6.74
CA GLU A 60 5.78 27.43 7.16
C GLU A 60 6.34 26.53 6.05
N GLU A 61 7.26 25.63 6.42
CA GLU A 61 7.79 24.62 5.52
C GLU A 61 7.08 23.29 5.77
N ILE A 62 6.33 22.82 4.77
CA ILE A 62 5.59 21.56 4.83
C ILE A 62 6.27 20.58 3.88
N TYR A 63 6.73 19.44 4.40
CA TYR A 63 7.22 18.37 3.55
C TYR A 63 6.06 17.66 2.85
N ILE A 64 6.13 17.60 1.52
CA ILE A 64 5.22 16.83 0.70
C ILE A 64 5.89 15.50 0.36
N HIS A 65 5.27 14.40 0.79
CA HIS A 65 5.80 13.05 0.59
C HIS A 65 5.88 12.65 -0.89
N ASN A 66 6.79 11.74 -1.22
CA ASN A 66 6.90 11.15 -2.55
C ASN A 66 5.70 10.24 -2.83
N SER A 67 4.79 10.64 -3.72
CA SER A 67 3.56 9.88 -3.98
C SER A 67 3.82 8.51 -4.61
N ARG A 68 4.93 8.35 -5.35
CA ARG A 68 5.36 7.05 -5.89
C ARG A 68 5.68 6.06 -4.78
N GLU A 69 6.42 6.50 -3.76
CA GLU A 69 6.75 5.66 -2.61
C GLU A 69 5.52 5.38 -1.75
N VAL A 70 4.63 6.36 -1.57
CA VAL A 70 3.37 6.18 -0.83
C VAL A 70 2.53 5.08 -1.49
N TYR A 71 2.37 5.12 -2.82
CA TYR A 71 1.69 4.07 -3.56
C TYR A 71 2.39 2.71 -3.41
N CYS A 72 3.70 2.63 -3.70
CA CYS A 72 4.46 1.38 -3.59
C CYS A 72 4.34 0.75 -2.18
N ASN A 73 4.38 1.58 -1.13
CA ASN A 73 4.26 1.12 0.25
C ASN A 73 2.84 0.63 0.58
N SER A 74 1.80 1.25 0.01
CA SER A 74 0.43 0.73 0.17
C SER A 74 0.26 -0.66 -0.45
N VAL A 75 0.83 -0.89 -1.64
CA VAL A 75 0.81 -2.21 -2.29
C VAL A 75 1.63 -3.24 -1.49
N LYS A 76 2.81 -2.87 -0.99
CA LYS A 76 3.61 -3.75 -0.10
C LYS A 76 2.83 -4.17 1.15
N MET A 77 2.05 -3.26 1.74
CA MET A 77 1.26 -3.57 2.92
C MET A 77 0.12 -4.52 2.59
N LEU A 78 -0.56 -4.31 1.47
CA LEU A 78 -1.58 -5.26 0.98
C LEU A 78 -0.98 -6.64 0.69
N ARG A 79 0.20 -6.70 0.07
CA ARG A 79 0.98 -7.93 -0.14
C ARG A 79 1.25 -8.65 1.18
N ALA A 80 1.71 -7.93 2.20
CA ALA A 80 2.01 -8.50 3.52
C ALA A 80 0.75 -9.08 4.19
N LEU A 81 -0.39 -8.39 4.10
CA LEU A 81 -1.67 -8.87 4.63
C LEU A 81 -2.14 -10.16 3.95
N LEU A 82 -1.91 -10.28 2.64
CA LEU A 82 -2.38 -11.41 1.84
C LEU A 82 -1.37 -12.57 1.77
N LEU A 83 -0.18 -12.44 2.35
CA LEU A 83 0.91 -13.41 2.20
C LEU A 83 0.49 -14.84 2.59
N GLY A 84 -0.30 -14.99 3.65
CA GLY A 84 -0.81 -16.28 4.10
C GLY A 84 -1.82 -16.94 3.15
N TYR A 85 -2.33 -16.21 2.16
CA TYR A 85 -3.30 -16.67 1.18
C TYR A 85 -2.69 -16.86 -0.22
N PHE A 86 -1.37 -16.71 -0.36
CA PHE A 86 -0.73 -16.85 -1.67
C PHE A 86 -0.76 -18.30 -2.13
N ASP A 87 -1.32 -18.51 -3.32
CA ASP A 87 -1.14 -19.76 -4.05
C ASP A 87 0.14 -19.74 -4.89
N LYS A 88 0.50 -20.90 -5.46
CA LYS A 88 1.70 -21.06 -6.28
C LYS A 88 1.81 -20.01 -7.39
N LYS A 89 0.70 -19.65 -8.04
CA LYS A 89 0.71 -18.67 -9.13
C LYS A 89 1.10 -17.28 -8.63
N ILE A 90 0.51 -16.83 -7.52
CA ILE A 90 0.84 -15.52 -6.93
C ILE A 90 2.27 -15.51 -6.37
N ILE A 91 2.74 -16.62 -5.79
CA ILE A 91 4.13 -16.75 -5.33
C ILE A 91 5.11 -16.55 -6.48
N ASP A 92 4.87 -17.20 -7.62
CA ASP A 92 5.76 -17.12 -8.79
C ASP A 92 5.73 -15.70 -9.41
N GLU A 93 4.56 -15.06 -9.48
CA GLU A 93 4.41 -13.67 -9.93
C GLU A 93 5.11 -12.67 -8.99
N ASP A 94 4.93 -12.82 -7.67
CA ASP A 94 5.57 -11.96 -6.67
C ASP A 94 7.09 -12.06 -6.70
N LYS A 95 7.64 -13.29 -6.84
CA LYS A 95 9.09 -13.50 -6.99
C LYS A 95 9.63 -12.78 -8.22
N LYS A 96 9.00 -12.98 -9.37
CA LYS A 96 9.41 -12.34 -10.63
C LYS A 96 9.39 -10.82 -10.52
N ILE A 97 8.35 -10.25 -9.91
CA ILE A 97 8.25 -8.80 -9.71
C ILE A 97 9.36 -8.29 -8.79
N ASN A 98 9.67 -8.99 -7.69
CA ASN A 98 10.75 -8.59 -6.79
C ASN A 98 12.13 -8.69 -7.46
N GLU A 99 12.36 -9.71 -8.28
CA GLU A 99 13.57 -9.84 -9.11
C GLU A 99 13.69 -8.67 -10.10
N ASP A 100 12.61 -8.34 -10.81
CA ASP A 100 12.58 -7.22 -11.76
C ASP A 100 12.82 -5.86 -11.07
N ILE A 101 12.28 -5.65 -9.86
CA ILE A 101 12.52 -4.43 -9.06
C ILE A 101 13.99 -4.36 -8.64
N THR A 102 14.56 -5.48 -8.20
CA THR A 102 15.96 -5.56 -7.77
C THR A 102 16.89 -5.25 -8.93
N LYS A 103 16.66 -5.86 -10.08
CA LYS A 103 17.41 -5.60 -11.31
C LYS A 103 17.31 -4.13 -11.74
N ALA A 104 16.11 -3.56 -11.73
CA ALA A 104 15.92 -2.14 -12.05
C ALA A 104 16.69 -1.20 -11.10
N PHE A 105 16.80 -1.57 -9.82
CA PHE A 105 17.59 -0.82 -8.84
C PHE A 105 19.09 -0.95 -9.11
N GLU A 106 19.59 -2.15 -9.42
CA GLU A 106 21.00 -2.38 -9.76
C GLU A 106 21.42 -1.60 -11.02
N ASP A 107 20.55 -1.56 -12.04
CA ASP A 107 20.81 -0.79 -13.27
C ASP A 107 20.89 0.72 -12.99
N TYR A 108 20.02 1.22 -12.11
CA TYR A 108 20.07 2.61 -11.64
C TYR A 108 21.36 2.93 -10.87
N GLU A 109 21.78 2.05 -9.96
CA GLU A 109 23.02 2.24 -9.17
C GLU A 109 24.28 2.27 -10.03
N LYS A 110 24.27 1.62 -11.20
CA LYS A 110 25.38 1.63 -12.17
C LYS A 110 25.43 2.93 -12.98
N ASP A 111 24.28 3.46 -13.39
CA ASP A 111 24.22 4.60 -14.32
C ASP A 111 24.32 5.97 -13.60
N LYS A 112 23.85 6.07 -12.33
CA LYS A 112 23.86 7.25 -11.43
C LYS A 112 23.45 8.62 -12.03
N ASP A 113 22.94 8.64 -13.26
CA ASP A 113 22.40 9.83 -13.90
C ASP A 113 21.03 10.22 -13.31
N LYS A 114 20.70 11.51 -13.31
CA LYS A 114 19.38 12.01 -12.89
C LYS A 114 18.26 11.40 -13.74
N ASN A 115 18.48 11.16 -15.02
CA ASN A 115 17.50 10.48 -15.87
C ASN A 115 17.32 9.01 -15.48
N ALA A 116 18.39 8.33 -15.04
CA ALA A 116 18.32 6.95 -14.55
C ALA A 116 17.43 6.86 -13.30
N ARG A 117 17.50 7.86 -12.41
CA ARG A 117 16.61 7.93 -11.23
C ARG A 117 15.14 7.99 -11.63
N GLY A 118 14.78 8.87 -12.57
CA GLY A 118 13.40 8.99 -13.06
C GLY A 118 12.87 7.67 -13.61
N LYS A 119 13.63 7.06 -14.53
CA LYS A 119 13.32 5.77 -15.15
C LYS A 119 13.16 4.65 -14.13
N TYR A 120 14.01 4.61 -13.09
CA TYR A 120 13.88 3.63 -12.02
C TYR A 120 12.55 3.75 -11.29
N TYR A 121 12.16 4.96 -10.88
CA TYR A 121 10.89 5.15 -10.16
C TYR A 121 9.67 4.86 -11.03
N GLU A 122 9.70 5.24 -12.31
CA GLU A 122 8.65 4.88 -13.26
C GLU A 122 8.53 3.35 -13.36
N LYS A 123 9.65 2.68 -13.59
CA LYS A 123 9.68 1.22 -13.69
C LYS A 123 9.20 0.53 -12.41
N LYS A 124 9.63 1.04 -11.26
CA LYS A 124 9.23 0.55 -9.94
C LYS A 124 7.72 0.66 -9.76
N VAL A 125 7.13 1.82 -10.08
CA VAL A 125 5.68 2.03 -9.98
C VAL A 125 4.92 1.08 -10.91
N GLU A 126 5.36 0.91 -12.16
CA GLU A 126 4.78 -0.07 -13.09
C GLU A 126 4.77 -1.48 -12.52
N LEU A 127 5.87 -1.91 -11.91
CA LEU A 127 5.99 -3.24 -11.30
C LEU A 127 5.07 -3.39 -10.08
N TYR A 128 4.89 -2.34 -9.28
CA TYR A 128 3.91 -2.34 -8.19
C TYR A 128 2.45 -2.29 -8.67
N ILE A 129 2.16 -1.67 -9.82
CA ILE A 129 0.84 -1.77 -10.46
C ILE A 129 0.54 -3.22 -10.83
N LYS A 130 1.48 -3.92 -11.47
CA LYS A 130 1.32 -5.35 -11.80
C LYS A 130 1.12 -6.21 -10.55
N LEU A 131 1.88 -5.94 -9.49
CA LEU A 131 1.68 -6.64 -8.21
C LEU A 131 0.28 -6.37 -7.66
N PHE A 132 -0.17 -5.12 -7.68
CA PHE A 132 -1.51 -4.76 -7.23
C PHE A 132 -2.60 -5.49 -8.02
N GLU A 133 -2.49 -5.58 -9.34
CA GLU A 133 -3.41 -6.35 -10.20
C GLU A 133 -3.48 -7.82 -9.77
N SER A 134 -2.32 -8.48 -9.55
CA SER A 134 -2.26 -9.86 -9.06
C SER A 134 -2.93 -10.02 -7.69
N LEU A 135 -2.74 -9.06 -6.78
CA LEU A 135 -3.38 -9.06 -5.45
C LEU A 135 -4.89 -8.82 -5.52
N VAL A 136 -5.37 -8.01 -6.47
CA VAL A 136 -6.81 -7.84 -6.74
C VAL A 136 -7.41 -9.15 -7.27
N ILE A 137 -6.73 -9.83 -8.19
CA ILE A 137 -7.17 -11.13 -8.71
C ILE A 137 -7.21 -12.18 -7.59
N LEU A 138 -6.21 -12.20 -6.71
CA LEU A 138 -6.23 -13.04 -5.51
C LEU A 138 -7.43 -12.71 -4.61
N SER A 139 -7.65 -11.43 -4.31
CA SER A 139 -8.78 -10.97 -3.48
C SER A 139 -10.13 -11.37 -4.06
N LYS A 140 -10.27 -11.36 -5.39
CA LYS A 140 -11.46 -11.84 -6.09
C LYS A 140 -11.67 -13.35 -5.89
N ARG A 141 -10.61 -14.15 -6.01
CA ARG A 141 -10.67 -15.62 -5.81
C ARG A 141 -10.98 -15.99 -4.36
N LEU A 142 -10.59 -15.15 -3.41
CA LEU A 142 -10.92 -15.27 -1.99
C LEU A 142 -12.33 -14.74 -1.65
N ASN A 143 -13.12 -14.33 -2.66
CA ASN A 143 -14.49 -13.82 -2.50
C ASN A 143 -14.59 -12.57 -1.60
N PHE A 144 -13.54 -11.76 -1.50
CA PHE A 144 -13.59 -10.54 -0.69
C PHE A 144 -14.53 -9.46 -1.25
N PHE A 145 -14.92 -9.55 -2.52
CA PHE A 145 -15.85 -8.61 -3.15
C PHE A 145 -17.31 -9.07 -3.16
N GLN A 146 -17.62 -10.29 -2.71
CA GLN A 146 -19.01 -10.75 -2.64
C GLN A 146 -19.71 -10.11 -1.44
N GLU A 147 -20.94 -9.62 -1.63
CA GLU A 147 -21.78 -9.21 -0.50
C GLU A 147 -22.30 -10.45 0.23
N ILE A 148 -22.50 -10.36 1.54
CA ILE A 148 -23.18 -11.44 2.27
C ILE A 148 -24.66 -11.19 2.00
N GLU A 149 -25.31 -12.07 1.22
CA GLU A 149 -26.76 -12.02 1.06
C GLU A 149 -27.40 -12.33 2.43
N GLU A 150 -28.21 -11.42 2.95
CA GLU A 150 -28.86 -11.52 4.28
C GLU A 150 -30.03 -12.52 4.32
N ASP A 151 -30.14 -13.45 3.38
CA ASP A 151 -31.37 -14.21 3.12
C ASP A 151 -31.44 -15.63 3.74
N GLU A 152 -30.55 -16.01 4.67
CA GLU A 152 -30.63 -17.32 5.37
C GLU A 152 -31.13 -17.24 6.84
N TYR A 153 -31.74 -16.12 7.25
CA TYR A 153 -32.34 -15.97 8.59
C TYR A 153 -33.81 -15.55 8.58
N LEU A 154 -34.63 -16.14 7.70
CA LEU A 154 -36.10 -16.11 7.81
C LEU A 154 -36.71 -17.50 7.71
#